data_AF-A0A971B8Y5-F1
#
_entry.id   AF-A0A971B8Y5-F1
#
_cell.length_a   1.000
_cell.length_b   1.000
_cell.length_c   1.000
_cell.angle_alpha   90.00
_cell.angle_beta   90.00
_cell.angle_gamma   90.00
#
_symmetry.space_group_name_H-M   'P 1'
#
loop_
_entity.id
_entity.type
_entity.pdbx_description
1 polymer ?
#
loop_
_entity_poly.entity_id
_entity_poly.type
_entity_poly.pdbx_seq_one_letter_code
_entity_poly.pdbx_strand_id
1 'polypeptide(L)'
;MEWFITGSIIILGIAFFVVFTVMKDKNNNKIIEDHLREISKQYNMKFSLGVKEEYDYLIENKEVVIYIKKAKIPSNSSVTINARNTWCLRWGGKRVGRSYPNMRYMKELIPYLICEYQNEKKVIKVVLIYPDTEVILKYLNESELATVKPLDNNYGTRAIRFLDFEEAFKELIK
;
A
#
# COMPACT_ATOMS: atom_id res chain seq x y z
N MET A 1 -46.35 1.66 -13.68
CA MET A 1 -45.48 0.85 -14.56
C MET A 1 -44.09 1.47 -14.66
N GLU A 2 -43.99 2.79 -14.91
CA GLU A 2 -42.71 3.52 -14.99
C GLU A 2 -41.83 3.40 -13.73
N TRP A 3 -42.40 3.52 -12.53
CA TRP A 3 -41.65 3.37 -11.28
C TRP A 3 -40.95 2.01 -11.12
N PHE A 4 -41.54 0.93 -11.65
CA PHE A 4 -40.94 -0.41 -11.61
C PHE A 4 -39.77 -0.53 -12.59
N ILE A 5 -39.88 0.09 -13.76
CA ILE A 5 -38.81 0.13 -14.77
C ILE A 5 -37.64 0.96 -14.25
N THR A 6 -37.91 2.15 -13.71
CA THR A 6 -36.87 3.03 -13.12
C THR A 6 -36.16 2.36 -11.94
N GLY A 7 -36.90 1.70 -11.04
CA GLY A 7 -36.31 0.95 -9.93
C GLY A 7 -35.40 -0.19 -10.41
N SER A 8 -35.81 -0.92 -11.44
CA SER A 8 -35.02 -2.03 -12.01
C SER A 8 -33.71 -1.55 -12.63
N ILE A 9 -33.72 -0.41 -13.34
CA ILE A 9 -32.51 0.19 -13.93
C ILE A 9 -31.52 0.62 -12.85
N ILE A 10 -31.99 1.24 -11.76
CA ILE A 10 -31.13 1.66 -10.64
C ILE A 10 -30.46 0.45 -10.00
N ILE A 11 -31.20 -0.63 -9.74
CA ILE A 11 -30.66 -1.86 -9.14
C ILE A 11 -29.58 -2.49 -10.03
N LEU A 12 -29.83 -2.58 -11.34
CA LEU A 12 -28.85 -3.09 -12.31
C LEU A 12 -27.60 -2.22 -12.36
N GLY A 13 -27.75 -0.89 -12.31
CA GLY A 13 -26.63 0.05 -12.25
C GLY A 13 -25.76 -0.13 -11.00
N ILE A 14 -26.38 -0.31 -9.83
CA ILE A 14 -25.67 -0.58 -8.57
C ILE A 14 -24.95 -1.94 -8.64
N ALA A 15 -25.63 -2.98 -9.10
CA ALA A 15 -25.03 -4.32 -9.23
C ALA A 15 -23.82 -4.30 -10.18
N PHE A 16 -23.94 -3.64 -11.33
CA PHE A 16 -22.84 -3.45 -12.27
C PHE A 16 -21.66 -2.69 -11.64
N PHE A 17 -21.94 -1.60 -10.91
CA PHE A 17 -20.90 -0.83 -10.21
C PHE A 17 -20.16 -1.66 -9.15
N VAL A 18 -20.89 -2.46 -8.35
CA VAL A 18 -20.30 -3.37 -7.36
C VAL A 18 -19.42 -4.42 -8.04
N VAL A 19 -19.92 -5.08 -9.09
CA VAL A 19 -19.13 -6.07 -9.84
C VAL A 19 -17.86 -5.45 -10.42
N PHE A 20 -17.97 -4.28 -11.05
CA PHE A 20 -16.82 -3.57 -11.64
C PHE A 20 -15.75 -3.22 -10.59
N THR A 21 -16.16 -2.70 -9.42
CA THR A 21 -15.23 -2.36 -8.35
C THR A 21 -14.54 -3.58 -7.76
N VAL A 22 -15.26 -4.69 -7.56
CA VAL A 22 -14.69 -5.96 -7.08
C VAL A 22 -13.72 -6.54 -8.11
N MET A 23 -14.06 -6.56 -9.40
CA MET A 23 -13.19 -7.07 -10.46
C MET A 23 -11.88 -6.26 -10.54
N LYS A 24 -11.98 -4.92 -10.47
CA LYS A 24 -10.80 -4.05 -10.47
C LYS A 24 -9.89 -4.32 -9.27
N ASP A 25 -10.46 -4.57 -8.10
CA ASP A 25 -9.67 -4.91 -6.92
C ASP A 25 -8.95 -6.26 -7.07
N LYS A 26 -9.66 -7.28 -7.54
CA LYS A 26 -9.06 -8.59 -7.85
C LYS A 26 -7.90 -8.47 -8.85
N ASN A 27 -8.06 -7.67 -9.90
CA ASN A 27 -7.02 -7.49 -10.90
C ASN A 27 -5.77 -6.81 -10.32
N ASN A 28 -5.94 -5.76 -9.52
CA ASN A 28 -4.82 -5.08 -8.86
C ASN A 28 -4.09 -6.01 -7.89
N ASN A 29 -4.84 -6.81 -7.11
CA ASN A 29 -4.25 -7.77 -6.18
C ASN A 29 -3.43 -8.81 -6.94
N LYS A 30 -3.94 -9.31 -8.06
CA LYS A 30 -3.22 -10.24 -8.93
C LYS A 30 -1.91 -9.64 -9.46
N ILE A 31 -1.92 -8.39 -9.93
CA ILE A 31 -0.71 -7.70 -10.41
C ILE A 31 0.35 -7.62 -9.30
N ILE A 32 -0.05 -7.25 -8.08
CA ILE A 32 0.86 -7.18 -6.93
C ILE A 32 1.39 -8.58 -6.60
N GLU A 33 0.50 -9.57 -6.51
CA GLU A 33 0.87 -10.95 -6.18
C GLU A 33 1.83 -11.55 -7.20
N ASP A 34 1.57 -11.39 -8.50
CA ASP A 34 2.41 -11.91 -9.56
C ASP A 34 3.82 -11.28 -9.47
N HIS A 35 3.89 -9.96 -9.26
CA HIS A 35 5.16 -9.25 -9.09
C HIS A 35 5.94 -9.70 -7.84
N LEU A 36 5.26 -9.82 -6.69
CA LEU A 36 5.90 -10.29 -5.46
C LEU A 36 6.35 -11.76 -5.56
N ARG A 37 5.59 -12.62 -6.26
CA ARG A 37 5.94 -14.01 -6.53
C ARG A 37 7.17 -14.13 -7.44
N GLU A 38 7.25 -13.29 -8.46
CA GLU A 38 8.38 -13.26 -9.38
C GLU A 38 9.67 -12.86 -8.66
N ILE A 39 9.64 -11.76 -7.90
CA ILE A 39 10.76 -11.33 -7.05
C ILE A 39 11.14 -12.43 -6.05
N SER A 40 10.16 -13.03 -5.37
CA SER A 40 10.44 -14.09 -4.40
C SER A 40 11.14 -15.29 -5.06
N LYS A 41 10.70 -15.71 -6.26
CA LYS A 41 11.37 -16.77 -7.02
C LYS A 41 12.80 -16.39 -7.40
N GLN A 42 13.02 -15.17 -7.87
CA GLN A 42 14.34 -14.68 -8.29
C GLN A 42 15.37 -14.77 -7.15
N TYR A 43 14.97 -14.50 -5.91
CA TYR A 43 15.84 -14.55 -4.72
C TYR A 43 15.68 -15.83 -3.89
N ASN A 44 15.03 -16.87 -4.43
CA ASN A 44 14.80 -18.15 -3.75
C ASN A 44 14.14 -18.01 -2.36
N MET A 45 13.18 -17.09 -2.26
CA MET A 45 12.37 -16.85 -1.07
C MET A 45 10.97 -17.43 -1.26
N LYS A 46 10.34 -17.81 -0.14
CA LYS A 46 8.97 -18.30 -0.12
C LYS A 46 8.00 -17.12 -0.06
N PHE A 47 7.06 -17.08 -1.01
CA PHE A 47 5.93 -16.14 -1.00
C PHE A 47 4.67 -16.82 -0.44
N SER A 48 3.93 -16.12 0.42
CA SER A 48 2.60 -16.53 0.85
C SER A 48 1.67 -15.33 1.06
N LEU A 49 0.37 -15.56 0.92
CA LEU A 49 -0.66 -14.58 1.26
C LEU A 49 -0.79 -14.46 2.78
N GLY A 50 -1.02 -13.24 3.26
CA GLY A 50 -1.35 -13.00 4.64
C GLY A 50 -2.75 -13.51 4.95
N VAL A 51 -2.87 -14.20 6.09
CA VAL A 51 -4.15 -14.75 6.58
C VAL A 51 -4.78 -13.82 7.64
N LYS A 52 -4.03 -12.80 8.11
CA LYS A 52 -4.42 -11.87 9.16
C LYS A 52 -4.64 -10.47 8.61
N GLU A 53 -5.50 -9.69 9.27
CA GLU A 53 -5.73 -8.28 8.92
C GLU A 53 -4.46 -7.42 8.96
N GLU A 54 -3.48 -7.86 9.74
CA GLU A 54 -2.24 -7.15 10.01
C GLU A 54 -1.37 -7.02 8.77
N TYR A 55 -1.23 -8.02 7.90
CA TYR A 55 -0.41 -7.93 6.69
C TYR A 55 -1.07 -8.69 5.53
N ASP A 56 -0.85 -8.23 4.30
CA ASP A 56 -1.51 -8.81 3.12
C ASP A 56 -0.63 -9.87 2.45
N TYR A 57 0.70 -9.74 2.57
CA TYR A 57 1.66 -10.67 1.96
C TYR A 57 2.86 -10.92 2.88
N LEU A 58 3.48 -12.09 2.70
CA LEU A 58 4.67 -12.52 3.41
C LEU A 58 5.70 -13.04 2.41
N ILE A 59 6.95 -12.57 2.53
CA ILE A 59 8.10 -13.11 1.81
C ILE A 59 9.15 -13.51 2.84
N GLU A 60 9.61 -14.75 2.82
CA GLU A 60 10.57 -15.24 3.81
C GLU A 60 11.60 -16.21 3.25
N ASN A 61 12.77 -16.24 3.88
CA ASN A 61 13.75 -17.31 3.75
C ASN A 61 14.15 -17.79 5.16
N LYS A 62 15.33 -18.39 5.32
CA LYS A 62 15.81 -18.87 6.63
C LYS A 62 16.25 -17.74 7.57
N GLU A 63 16.60 -16.57 7.03
CA GLU A 63 17.27 -15.48 7.75
C GLU A 63 16.39 -14.24 7.90
N VAL A 64 15.52 -13.97 6.93
CA VAL A 64 14.73 -12.76 6.82
C VAL A 64 13.26 -13.11 6.63
N VAL A 65 12.39 -12.34 7.29
CA VAL A 65 10.95 -12.34 7.07
C VAL A 65 10.48 -10.92 6.76
N ILE A 66 9.77 -10.77 5.65
CA ILE A 66 9.25 -9.51 5.15
C ILE A 66 7.73 -9.57 5.21
N TYR A 67 7.15 -8.81 6.13
CA TYR A 67 5.70 -8.62 6.23
C TYR A 67 5.34 -7.42 5.36
N ILE A 68 4.39 -7.58 4.44
CA ILE A 68 4.00 -6.55 3.49
C ILE A 68 2.53 -6.21 3.66
N LYS A 69 2.22 -4.94 3.90
CA LYS A 69 0.85 -4.40 3.86
C LYS A 69 0.72 -3.52 2.61
N LYS A 70 -0.28 -3.76 1.78
CA LYS A 70 -0.55 -2.90 0.63
C LYS A 70 -1.35 -1.67 1.07
N ALA A 71 -0.94 -0.51 0.57
CA ALA A 71 -1.67 0.73 0.71
C ALA A 71 -2.22 1.12 -0.67
N LYS A 72 -3.52 0.92 -0.86
CA LYS A 72 -4.19 1.26 -2.11
C LYS A 72 -4.55 2.74 -2.13
N ILE A 73 -3.97 3.47 -3.09
CA ILE A 73 -4.12 4.92 -3.20
C ILE A 73 -4.43 5.33 -4.65
N PRO A 74 -4.85 6.59 -4.90
CA PRO A 74 -4.93 7.13 -6.26
C PRO A 74 -3.54 7.47 -6.81
N SER A 75 -3.30 7.31 -8.12
CA SER A 75 -1.97 7.59 -8.73
C SER A 75 -1.51 9.05 -8.61
N ASN A 76 -2.44 10.00 -8.58
CA ASN A 76 -2.14 11.42 -8.38
C ASN A 76 -2.32 11.77 -6.90
N SER A 77 -1.30 11.46 -6.11
CA SER A 77 -1.32 11.59 -4.67
C SER A 77 0.06 11.84 -4.08
N SER A 78 0.07 12.21 -2.81
CA SER A 78 1.22 12.20 -1.91
C SER A 78 0.87 11.49 -0.62
N VAL A 79 1.80 10.70 -0.09
CA VAL A 79 1.67 10.07 1.23
C VAL A 79 2.58 10.80 2.20
N THR A 80 2.06 11.17 3.37
CA THR A 80 2.85 11.76 4.45
C THR A 80 2.80 10.88 5.70
N ILE A 81 3.97 10.52 6.20
CA ILE A 81 4.17 9.81 7.46
C ILE A 81 4.24 10.86 8.57
N ASN A 82 3.17 11.00 9.33
CA ASN A 82 3.08 12.01 10.38
C ASN A 82 3.62 11.48 11.71
N ALA A 83 3.30 10.23 12.05
CA ALA A 83 3.74 9.56 13.26
C ALA A 83 3.82 8.05 13.06
N ARG A 84 4.29 7.31 14.08
CA ARG A 84 4.44 5.84 14.05
C ARG A 84 3.22 5.10 13.52
N ASN A 85 2.01 5.53 13.88
CA ASN A 85 0.74 4.92 13.49
C ASN A 85 -0.14 5.80 12.61
N THR A 86 0.31 7.01 12.26
CA THR A 86 -0.54 8.02 11.62
C THR A 86 0.06 8.43 10.28
N TRP A 87 -0.57 7.95 9.21
CA TRP A 87 -0.20 8.26 7.84
C TRP A 87 -1.34 9.01 7.17
N CYS A 88 -1.00 10.01 6.35
CA CYS A 88 -1.93 10.88 5.67
C CYS A 88 -1.80 10.71 4.16
N LEU A 89 -2.91 10.46 3.49
CA LEU A 89 -3.00 10.45 2.04
C LEU A 89 -3.62 11.77 1.58
N ARG A 90 -2.94 12.46 0.67
CA ARG A 90 -3.49 13.60 -0.06
C ARG A 90 -3.58 13.26 -1.54
N TRP A 91 -4.68 13.60 -2.20
CA TRP A 91 -4.87 13.25 -3.61
C TRP A 91 -5.74 14.24 -4.38
N GLY A 92 -5.64 14.18 -5.70
CA GLY A 92 -6.35 15.06 -6.62
C GLY A 92 -5.57 16.34 -6.94
N GLY A 93 -6.12 17.18 -7.80
CA GLY A 93 -5.46 18.39 -8.30
C GLY A 93 -4.93 18.22 -9.73
N LYS A 94 -4.81 19.33 -10.47
CA LYS A 94 -4.23 19.35 -11.83
C LYS A 94 -2.75 19.74 -11.72
N ARG A 95 -1.92 19.22 -12.62
CA ARG A 95 -0.47 19.49 -12.68
C ARG A 95 -0.14 20.93 -13.11
N VAL A 96 -0.56 21.94 -12.36
CA VAL A 96 0.08 23.28 -12.26
C VAL A 96 -0.31 23.91 -10.91
N GLY A 97 0.67 24.21 -10.03
CA GLY A 97 0.45 24.96 -8.76
C GLY A 97 0.04 24.17 -7.50
N ARG A 98 0.50 22.92 -7.38
CA ARG A 98 0.10 21.85 -6.44
C ARG A 98 -0.55 22.26 -5.10
N SER A 99 -1.86 22.06 -5.04
CA SER A 99 -2.61 21.73 -3.83
C SER A 99 -3.42 20.45 -4.10
N TYR A 100 -3.31 19.46 -3.21
CA TYR A 100 -4.17 18.28 -3.24
C TYR A 100 -5.47 18.65 -2.51
N PRO A 101 -6.63 18.66 -3.20
CA PRO A 101 -7.90 19.09 -2.60
C PRO A 101 -8.44 18.10 -1.57
N ASN A 102 -8.07 16.82 -1.69
CA ASN A 102 -8.55 15.78 -0.80
C ASN A 102 -7.46 15.33 0.16
N MET A 103 -7.86 15.03 1.39
CA MET A 103 -7.00 14.50 2.44
C MET A 103 -7.77 13.47 3.26
N ARG A 104 -7.12 12.36 3.62
CA ARG A 104 -7.61 11.43 4.65
C ARG A 104 -6.48 10.79 5.41
N TYR A 105 -6.75 10.36 6.63
CA TYR A 105 -5.86 9.46 7.35
C TYR A 105 -6.04 8.02 6.86
N MET A 106 -4.92 7.30 6.73
CA MET A 106 -4.88 5.90 6.28
C MET A 106 -5.10 4.96 7.46
N LYS A 107 -6.29 5.03 8.06
CA LYS A 107 -6.65 4.28 9.28
C LYS A 107 -6.54 2.77 9.09
N GLU A 108 -6.73 2.29 7.86
CA GLU A 108 -6.56 0.89 7.47
C GLU A 108 -5.14 0.34 7.70
N LEU A 109 -4.13 1.22 7.80
CA LEU A 109 -2.76 0.82 8.09
C LEU A 109 -2.48 0.69 9.60
N ILE A 110 -3.30 1.28 10.46
CA ILE A 110 -3.02 1.35 11.90
C ILE A 110 -2.72 -0.03 12.51
N PRO A 111 -3.55 -1.08 12.29
CA PRO A 111 -3.28 -2.41 12.87
C PRO A 111 -1.91 -2.96 12.47
N TYR A 112 -1.52 -2.77 11.20
CA TYR A 112 -0.20 -3.17 10.72
C TYR A 112 0.94 -2.37 11.34
N LEU A 113 0.78 -1.04 11.39
CA LEU A 113 1.83 -0.12 11.85
C LEU A 113 2.19 -0.35 13.32
N ILE A 114 1.20 -0.65 14.17
CA ILE A 114 1.41 -0.90 15.60
C ILE A 114 1.79 -2.35 15.92
N CYS A 115 1.56 -3.29 15.00
CA CYS A 115 1.87 -4.69 15.23
C CYS A 115 3.38 -4.91 15.33
N GLU A 116 3.81 -5.55 16.41
CA GLU A 116 5.19 -5.99 16.61
C GLU A 116 5.26 -7.50 16.34
N TYR A 117 6.01 -7.88 15.30
CA TYR A 117 6.19 -9.28 14.96
C TYR A 117 7.40 -9.84 15.71
N GLN A 118 7.17 -10.80 16.59
CA GLN A 118 8.25 -11.60 17.17
C GLN A 118 8.60 -12.73 16.20
N ASN A 119 9.83 -12.75 15.73
CA ASN A 119 10.35 -13.79 14.86
C ASN A 119 11.83 -14.01 15.18
N GLU A 120 12.31 -15.25 15.06
CA GLU A 120 13.72 -15.58 15.18
C GLU A 120 14.55 -15.00 14.02
N LYS A 121 13.89 -14.77 12.88
CA LYS A 121 14.46 -14.16 11.67
C LYS A 121 14.49 -12.63 11.78
N LYS A 122 15.35 -11.98 10.99
CA LYS A 122 15.33 -10.53 10.77
C LYS A 122 13.96 -10.11 10.23
N VAL A 123 13.22 -9.31 11.01
CA VAL A 123 11.90 -8.81 10.64
C VAL A 123 12.02 -7.51 9.85
N ILE A 124 11.37 -7.47 8.69
CA ILE A 124 11.23 -6.27 7.87
C ILE A 124 9.75 -6.00 7.65
N LYS A 125 9.30 -4.79 7.98
CA LYS A 125 7.94 -4.31 7.71
C LYS A 125 7.96 -3.39 6.51
N VAL A 126 7.16 -3.69 5.49
CA VAL A 126 6.96 -2.86 4.30
C VAL A 126 5.49 -2.46 4.14
N VAL A 127 5.23 -1.17 4.02
CA VAL A 127 4.01 -0.65 3.39
C VAL A 127 4.29 -0.47 1.91
N LEU A 128 3.64 -1.30 1.08
CA LEU A 128 3.74 -1.26 -0.37
C LEU A 128 2.68 -0.30 -0.93
N ILE A 129 3.12 0.82 -1.47
CA ILE A 129 2.25 1.87 -2.00
C ILE A 129 1.88 1.54 -3.45
N TYR A 130 0.59 1.33 -3.72
CA TYR A 130 0.08 0.93 -5.03
C TYR A 130 -1.14 1.78 -5.46
N PRO A 131 -1.28 2.15 -6.74
CA PRO A 131 -0.43 1.82 -7.88
C PRO A 131 0.87 2.64 -7.92
N ASP A 132 0.80 3.93 -7.55
CA ASP A 132 1.97 4.79 -7.39
C ASP A 132 1.57 6.07 -6.62
N THR A 133 2.57 6.81 -6.12
CA THR A 133 2.45 8.14 -5.53
C THR A 133 3.56 9.03 -6.08
N GLU A 134 3.29 10.33 -6.21
CA GLU A 134 4.31 11.28 -6.67
C GLU A 134 5.47 11.39 -5.68
N VAL A 135 5.16 11.33 -4.38
CA VAL A 135 6.14 11.41 -3.31
C VAL A 135 5.63 10.73 -2.04
N ILE A 136 6.57 10.21 -1.25
CA ILE A 136 6.35 9.84 0.14
C ILE A 136 7.15 10.81 0.99
N LEU A 137 6.49 11.47 1.93
CA LEU A 137 7.07 12.48 2.82
C LEU A 137 7.01 11.99 4.26
N LYS A 138 7.89 12.52 5.12
CA LYS A 138 7.85 12.32 6.56
C LYS A 138 8.00 13.66 7.26
N TYR A 139 7.17 13.89 8.28
CA TYR A 139 7.37 15.01 9.20
C TYR A 139 8.61 14.75 10.05
N LEU A 140 9.59 15.64 9.95
CA LEU A 140 10.73 15.66 10.86
C LEU A 140 10.35 16.41 12.13
N ASN A 141 9.79 17.62 11.96
CA ASN A 141 9.34 18.55 12.99
C ASN A 141 8.07 19.29 12.52
N GLU A 142 7.55 20.26 13.29
CA GLU A 142 6.29 20.97 13.00
C GLU A 142 6.23 21.66 11.61
N SER A 143 7.38 22.08 11.07
CA SER A 143 7.44 22.82 9.79
C SER A 143 8.32 22.15 8.72
N GLU A 144 8.89 20.97 8.99
CA GLU A 144 9.85 20.34 8.10
C GLU A 144 9.37 18.97 7.61
N LEU A 145 9.40 18.82 6.28
CA LEU A 145 9.09 17.58 5.58
C LEU A 145 10.33 17.11 4.83
N ALA A 146 10.65 15.82 5.00
CA ALA A 146 11.69 15.16 4.22
C ALA A 146 11.06 14.14 3.26
N THR A 147 11.67 13.98 2.08
CA THR A 147 11.31 12.89 1.16
C THR A 147 11.85 11.57 1.71
N VAL A 148 10.98 10.56 1.77
CA VAL A 148 11.29 9.23 2.26
C VAL A 148 11.83 8.39 1.10
N LYS A 149 13.01 7.79 1.31
CA LYS A 149 13.60 6.80 0.41
C LYS A 149 13.10 5.39 0.77
N PRO A 150 13.11 4.44 -0.18
CA PRO A 150 12.60 3.08 0.06
C PRO A 150 13.22 2.35 1.27
N LEU A 151 14.50 2.60 1.57
CA LEU A 151 15.23 1.94 2.65
C LEU A 151 15.19 2.70 3.97
N ASP A 152 14.56 3.88 4.02
CA ASP A 152 14.49 4.70 5.23
C ASP A 152 13.62 4.05 6.30
N ASN A 153 14.11 4.04 7.54
CA ASN A 153 13.34 3.52 8.67
C ASN A 153 12.31 4.55 9.16
N ASN A 154 11.03 4.28 8.89
CA ASN A 154 9.92 5.11 9.34
C ASN A 154 9.22 4.42 10.51
N TYR A 155 9.78 4.59 11.70
CA TYR A 155 9.26 4.01 12.95
C TYR A 155 9.12 2.48 12.91
N GLY A 156 10.13 1.79 12.40
CA GLY A 156 10.16 0.33 12.25
C GLY A 156 9.58 -0.17 10.92
N THR A 157 9.09 0.72 10.06
CA THR A 157 8.42 0.36 8.79
C THR A 157 9.07 1.06 7.60
N ARG A 158 9.20 0.35 6.48
CA ARG A 158 9.65 0.89 5.19
C ARG A 158 8.43 1.26 4.34
N ALA A 159 8.48 2.42 3.70
CA ALA A 159 7.44 2.89 2.80
C ALA A 159 7.98 2.82 1.37
N ILE A 160 7.46 1.92 0.55
CA ILE A 160 8.05 1.61 -0.75
C ILE A 160 6.97 1.72 -1.83
N ARG A 161 7.25 2.48 -2.89
CA ARG A 161 6.38 2.53 -4.06
C ARG A 161 6.46 1.21 -4.80
N PHE A 162 5.34 0.75 -5.36
CA PHE A 162 5.31 -0.48 -6.13
C PHE A 162 6.37 -0.52 -7.23
N LEU A 163 6.57 0.60 -7.93
CA LEU A 163 7.54 0.72 -9.02
C LEU A 163 9.01 0.63 -8.55
N ASP A 164 9.30 0.99 -7.30
CA ASP A 164 10.66 0.95 -6.75
C ASP A 164 10.94 -0.35 -5.99
N PHE A 165 9.95 -1.24 -5.88
CA PHE A 165 10.01 -2.37 -4.94
C PHE A 165 11.10 -3.37 -5.32
N GLU A 166 11.26 -3.70 -6.60
CA GLU A 166 12.28 -4.65 -7.06
C GLU A 166 13.71 -4.18 -6.71
N GLU A 167 14.00 -2.90 -6.97
CA GLU A 167 15.31 -2.32 -6.65
C GLU A 167 15.52 -2.27 -5.13
N ALA A 168 14.52 -1.80 -4.38
CA ALA A 168 14.60 -1.77 -2.93
C ALA A 168 14.75 -3.17 -2.32
N PHE A 169 14.10 -4.18 -2.91
CA PHE A 169 14.12 -5.56 -2.43
C PHE A 169 15.53 -6.13 -2.36
N LYS A 170 16.36 -5.86 -3.38
CA LYS A 170 17.77 -6.27 -3.44
C LYS A 170 18.55 -5.81 -2.21
N GLU A 171 18.28 -4.60 -1.74
CA GLU A 171 18.94 -4.01 -0.58
C GLU A 171 18.30 -4.44 0.75
N LEU A 172 17.00 -4.76 0.77
CA LEU A 172 16.31 -5.23 1.97
C LEU A 172 16.82 -6.59 2.45
N ILE A 173 17.17 -7.48 1.51
CA ILE A 173 17.59 -8.85 1.80
C ILE A 173 19.09 -9.01 2.04
N LYS A 174 19.88 -7.93 1.89
CA LYS A 174 21.27 -7.89 2.36
C LYS A 174 21.32 -7.81 3.89
#